data_AF-A0A7U6KLG7-F1
#
_entry.id   AF-A0A7U6KLG7-F1
#
_cell.length_a   1.000
_cell.length_b   1.000
_cell.length_c   1.000
_cell.angle_alpha   90.00
_cell.angle_beta   90.00
_cell.angle_gamma   90.00
#
_symmetry.space_group_name_H-M   'P 1'
#
loop_
_entity.id
_entity.type
_entity.pdbx_description
1 polymer ?
#
loop_
_entity_poly.entity_id
_entity_poly.type
_entity_poly.pdbx_seq_one_letter_code
_entity_poly.pdbx_strand_id
1 'polypeptide(L)'
;MLVFAIILVVSGALIIGALWGLYGYMPDWIQGNLLALAGGALVISVVLEMIQPAIGESGLWTTVAFTVLGAVVFTGIDYLIDEKCKTKAGQVCLLLLRLMVSQKT
;
A
#
# COMPACT_ATOMS: atom_id res chain seq x y z
N MET A 1 8.97 22.63 14.45
CA MET A 1 10.24 22.24 13.80
C MET A 1 10.41 20.72 13.67
N LEU A 2 10.09 19.91 14.69
CA LEU A 2 10.22 18.44 14.64
C LEU A 2 9.25 17.75 13.65
N VAL A 3 7.99 18.20 13.58
CA VAL A 3 6.99 17.65 12.63
C VAL A 3 7.44 17.80 11.17
N PHE A 4 8.02 18.94 10.80
CA PHE A 4 8.58 19.15 9.45
C PHE A 4 9.72 18.18 9.13
N ALA A 5 10.57 17.87 10.12
CA ALA A 5 11.63 16.88 9.96
C ALA A 5 11.06 15.47 9.75
N ILE A 6 10.04 15.06 10.51
CA ILE A 6 9.37 13.76 10.33
C ILE A 6 8.75 13.66 8.94
N ILE A 7 8.03 14.69 8.50
CA ILE A 7 7.39 14.70 7.18
C ILE A 7 8.43 14.53 6.08
N LEU A 8 9.55 15.27 6.15
CA LEU A 8 10.62 15.19 5.16
C LEU A 8 11.25 13.79 5.13
N VAL A 9 11.53 13.20 6.30
CA VAL A 9 12.12 11.87 6.41
C VAL A 9 11.17 10.78 5.90
N VAL A 10 9.91 10.77 6.34
CA VAL A 10 8.93 9.74 5.95
C VAL A 10 8.61 9.84 4.45
N SER A 11 8.41 11.06 3.94
CA SER A 11 8.16 11.28 2.51
C SER A 11 9.39 10.88 1.67
N GLY A 12 10.59 11.23 2.13
CA GLY A 12 11.84 10.82 1.48
C GLY A 12 12.00 9.30 1.45
N ALA A 13 11.72 8.61 2.57
CA ALA A 13 11.76 7.15 2.65
C ALA A 13 10.77 6.49 1.68
N LEU A 14 9.54 7.03 1.56
CA LEU A 14 8.54 6.54 0.61
C LEU A 14 8.99 6.70 -0.85
N ILE A 15 9.55 7.85 -1.21
CA ILE A 15 10.04 8.12 -2.58
C ILE A 15 11.21 7.18 -2.92
N ILE A 16 12.18 7.04 -2.02
CA ILE A 16 13.34 6.15 -2.22
C ILE A 16 12.87 4.70 -2.33
N GLY A 17 11.96 4.26 -1.45
CA GLY A 17 11.39 2.92 -1.49
C GLY A 17 10.63 2.62 -2.80
N ALA A 18 9.84 3.58 -3.30
CA ALA A 18 9.12 3.42 -4.56
C ALA A 18 10.05 3.39 -5.78
N LEU A 19 11.07 4.27 -5.82
CA LEU A 19 12.08 4.28 -6.88
C LEU A 19 12.86 2.96 -6.91
N TRP A 20 13.26 2.47 -5.73
CA TRP A 20 13.94 1.18 -5.61
C TRP A 20 13.04 0.01 -6.04
N GLY A 21 11.75 0.05 -5.73
CA GLY A 21 10.76 -0.94 -6.17
C GLY A 21 10.51 -0.97 -7.68
N LEU A 22 10.73 0.13 -8.40
CA LEU A 22 10.58 0.21 -9.86
C LEU A 22 11.83 -0.24 -10.62
N TYR A 23 13.04 0.06 -10.10
CA TYR A 23 14.30 -0.12 -10.83
C TYR A 23 15.13 -1.33 -10.36
N GLY A 24 14.91 -1.80 -9.13
CA GLY A 24 15.67 -2.89 -8.53
C GLY A 24 15.20 -4.26 -9.01
N TYR A 25 16.11 -5.05 -9.61
CA TYR A 25 15.87 -6.47 -9.88
C TYR A 25 15.97 -7.25 -8.55
N MET A 26 14.83 -7.56 -7.94
CA MET A 26 14.77 -8.43 -6.76
C MET A 26 14.35 -9.84 -7.15
N PRO A 27 15.03 -10.87 -6.63
CA PRO A 27 14.58 -12.24 -6.82
C PRO A 27 13.27 -12.47 -6.03
N ASP A 28 12.38 -13.30 -6.59
CA ASP A 28 10.99 -13.46 -6.15
C ASP A 28 10.83 -13.79 -4.66
N TRP A 29 11.79 -14.50 -4.06
CA TRP A 29 11.79 -14.86 -2.64
C TRP A 29 11.95 -13.65 -1.72
N ILE A 30 12.76 -12.65 -2.10
CA ILE A 30 12.92 -11.40 -1.33
C ILE A 30 11.69 -10.54 -1.50
N GLN A 31 11.13 -10.47 -2.71
CA GLN A 31 9.96 -9.64 -2.98
C GLN A 31 8.75 -10.10 -2.17
N GLY A 32 8.48 -11.41 -2.14
CA GLY A 32 7.40 -11.98 -1.34
C GLY A 32 7.62 -11.74 0.16
N ASN A 33 8.84 -11.93 0.66
CA ASN A 33 9.16 -11.69 2.07
C ASN A 33 9.04 -10.21 2.46
N LEU A 34 9.52 -9.30 1.60
CA LEU A 34 9.43 -7.86 1.83
C LEU A 34 7.98 -7.37 1.79
N LEU A 35 7.16 -7.89 0.88
CA LEU A 35 5.73 -7.58 0.80
C LEU A 35 4.98 -8.09 2.03
N ALA A 36 5.28 -9.31 2.50
CA ALA A 36 4.71 -9.86 3.73
C ALA A 36 5.10 -9.02 4.96
N LEU A 37 6.36 -8.58 5.04
CA LEU A 37 6.85 -7.71 6.11
C LEU A 37 6.16 -6.34 6.10
N ALA A 38 6.01 -5.72 4.92
CA ALA A 38 5.32 -4.43 4.79
C ALA A 38 3.85 -4.55 5.19
N GLY A 39 3.16 -5.61 4.75
CA GLY A 39 1.78 -5.88 5.16
C GLY A 39 1.64 -6.07 6.67
N GLY A 40 2.53 -6.88 7.28
CA GLY A 40 2.54 -7.10 8.72
C GLY A 40 2.80 -5.81 9.52
N ALA A 41 3.76 -5.00 9.10
CA ALA A 41 4.08 -3.73 9.74
C ALA A 41 2.90 -2.74 9.70
N LEU A 42 2.20 -2.65 8.56
CA LEU A 42 1.01 -1.82 8.42
C LEU A 42 -0.13 -2.27 9.35
N VAL A 43 -0.39 -3.59 9.44
CA VAL A 43 -1.42 -4.13 10.34
C VAL A 43 -1.10 -3.81 11.80
N ILE A 44 0.15 -4.02 12.22
CA ILE A 44 0.58 -3.73 13.60
C ILE A 44 0.47 -2.23 13.89
N SER A 45 0.95 -1.37 12.98
CA SER A 45 0.86 0.09 13.11
C SER A 45 -0.58 0.55 13.28
N VAL A 46 -1.51 0.10 12.42
CA VAL A 46 -2.93 0.45 12.53
C VAL A 46 -3.53 -0.04 13.84
N VAL A 47 -3.20 -1.24 14.30
CA VAL A 47 -3.72 -1.77 15.56
C VAL A 47 -3.24 -0.96 16.77
N LEU A 48 -1.95 -0.64 16.82
CA LEU A 48 -1.35 0.06 17.96
C LEU A 48 -1.69 1.56 17.96
N GLU A 49 -1.62 2.21 16.81
CA GLU A 49 -1.77 3.66 16.70
C GLU A 49 -3.23 4.08 16.56
N MET A 50 -4.11 3.24 15.99
CA MET A 50 -5.51 3.59 15.75
C MET A 50 -6.48 2.76 16.59
N ILE A 51 -6.42 1.42 16.53
CA ILE A 51 -7.44 0.56 17.17
C ILE A 51 -7.38 0.64 18.70
N GLN A 52 -6.20 0.48 19.30
CA GLN A 52 -6.04 0.56 20.76
C GLN A 52 -6.54 1.88 21.35
N PRO A 53 -6.11 3.06 20.86
CA PRO A 53 -6.64 4.33 21.37
C PRO A 53 -8.14 4.51 21.08
N ALA A 54 -8.65 4.03 19.93
CA ALA A 54 -10.08 4.11 19.62
C ALA A 54 -10.96 3.31 20.60
N ILE A 55 -10.50 2.12 21.03
CA ILE A 55 -11.22 1.30 22.02
C ILE A 55 -11.28 2.02 23.37
N GLY A 56 -10.20 2.71 23.76
CA GLY A 56 -10.12 3.46 25.02
C GLY A 56 -11.11 4.63 25.10
N GLU A 57 -11.34 5.34 24.01
CA GLU A 57 -12.26 6.50 23.98
C GLU A 57 -13.72 6.13 23.69
N SER A 58 -13.95 5.27 22.69
CA SER A 58 -15.30 5.05 22.16
C SER A 58 -15.95 3.76 22.67
N GLY A 59 -15.14 2.84 23.21
CA GLY A 59 -15.58 1.51 23.63
C GLY A 59 -15.46 0.47 22.52
N LEU A 60 -15.44 -0.79 22.94
CA LEU A 60 -15.05 -1.94 22.11
C LEU A 60 -16.02 -2.18 20.94
N TRP A 61 -17.33 -2.16 21.20
CA TRP A 61 -18.36 -2.49 20.21
C TRP A 61 -18.46 -1.48 19.07
N THR A 62 -18.38 -0.19 19.36
CA THR A 62 -18.41 0.86 18.30
C THR A 62 -17.12 0.84 17.49
N THR A 63 -15.96 0.68 18.12
CA THR A 63 -14.68 0.59 17.40
C THR A 63 -14.71 -0.59 16.42
N VAL A 64 -15.12 -1.77 16.88
CA VAL A 64 -15.23 -2.96 16.03
C VAL A 64 -16.22 -2.73 14.87
N ALA A 65 -17.39 -2.15 15.13
CA ALA A 65 -18.38 -1.87 14.09
C ALA A 65 -17.82 -0.94 12.99
N PHE A 66 -17.15 0.14 13.37
CA PHE A 66 -16.53 1.07 12.42
C PHE A 66 -15.30 0.49 11.72
N THR A 67 -14.49 -0.33 12.40
CA THR A 67 -13.36 -1.04 11.77
C THR A 67 -13.85 -2.03 10.72
N VAL A 68 -14.90 -2.82 11.01
CA VAL A 68 -15.50 -3.74 10.04
C VAL A 68 -16.12 -2.97 8.87
N LEU A 69 -16.82 -1.87 9.14
CA LEU A 69 -17.37 -1.00 8.10
C LEU A 69 -16.25 -0.47 7.19
N GLY A 70 -15.16 0.02 7.78
CA GLY A 70 -13.97 0.47 7.03
C GLY A 70 -13.35 -0.63 6.19
N ALA A 71 -13.25 -1.85 6.71
CA ALA A 71 -12.77 -3.02 5.98
C ALA A 71 -13.68 -3.37 4.79
N VAL A 72 -15.01 -3.37 4.99
CA VAL A 72 -15.98 -3.62 3.91
C VAL A 72 -15.87 -2.56 2.81
N VAL A 73 -15.76 -1.28 3.18
CA VAL A 73 -15.58 -0.19 2.21
C VAL A 73 -14.24 -0.32 1.48
N PHE A 74 -13.15 -0.60 2.19
CA PHE A 74 -11.83 -0.79 1.59
C PHE A 74 -11.83 -1.96 0.59
N THR A 75 -12.33 -3.14 0.99
CA THR A 75 -12.44 -4.30 0.11
C THR A 75 -13.38 -4.04 -1.07
N GLY A 76 -14.48 -3.31 -0.87
CA GLY A 76 -15.39 -2.93 -1.95
C GLY A 76 -14.72 -2.01 -2.98
N ILE A 77 -13.94 -1.04 -2.53
CA ILE A 77 -13.17 -0.14 -3.41
C ILE A 77 -12.06 -0.92 -4.12
N ASP A 78 -11.31 -1.75 -3.41
CA ASP A 78 -10.25 -2.59 -3.96
C ASP A 78 -10.79 -3.50 -5.08
N TYR A 79 -11.94 -4.14 -4.83
CA TYR A 79 -12.65 -4.92 -5.84
C TYR A 79 -13.09 -4.09 -7.05
N LEU A 80 -13.63 -2.88 -6.83
CA LEU A 80 -14.07 -2.00 -7.90
C LEU A 80 -12.90 -1.51 -8.76
N ILE A 81 -11.75 -1.25 -8.13
CA ILE A 81 -10.49 -0.91 -8.79
C ILE A 81 -10.02 -2.10 -9.62
N ASP A 82 -9.96 -3.30 -9.05
CA ASP A 82 -9.53 -4.51 -9.77
C ASP A 82 -10.42 -4.81 -10.98
N GLU A 83 -11.73 -4.63 -10.87
CA GLU A 83 -12.67 -4.86 -11.98
C GLU A 83 -12.51 -3.80 -13.09
N LYS A 84 -12.41 -2.52 -12.73
CA LYS A 84 -12.21 -1.41 -13.68
C LYS A 84 -10.81 -1.44 -14.30
N CYS A 85 -9.80 -1.82 -13.52
CA CYS A 85 -8.41 -1.95 -13.96
C CYS A 85 -8.22 -3.21 -14.80
N LYS A 86 -8.90 -4.34 -14.55
CA LYS A 86 -8.87 -5.50 -15.48
C LYS A 86 -9.36 -5.14 -16.88
N THR A 87 -10.33 -4.22 -17.00
CA THR A 87 -10.79 -3.71 -18.30
C THR A 87 -9.78 -2.75 -18.97
N LYS A 88 -8.92 -2.06 -18.22
CA LYS A 88 -7.90 -1.13 -18.76
C LYS A 88 -6.44 -1.63 -18.72
N ALA A 89 -6.15 -2.70 -18.00
CA ALA A 89 -4.81 -3.24 -17.76
C ALA A 89 -4.22 -3.94 -18.99
N GLY A 90 -5.05 -4.29 -19.97
CA GLY A 90 -4.59 -4.74 -21.27
C GLY A 90 -3.94 -3.65 -22.13
N GLN A 91 -4.16 -2.35 -21.86
CA GLN A 91 -3.64 -1.28 -22.72
C GLN A 91 -2.46 -0.52 -22.11
N VAL A 92 -2.50 -0.20 -20.81
CA VAL A 92 -1.41 0.57 -20.17
C VAL A 92 -0.18 -0.29 -19.90
N CYS A 93 -0.36 -1.56 -19.53
CA CYS A 93 0.77 -2.47 -19.27
C CYS A 93 1.46 -2.92 -20.57
N LEU A 94 0.69 -3.20 -21.63
CA LEU A 94 1.24 -3.52 -22.96
C LEU A 94 1.91 -2.32 -23.64
N LEU A 95 1.41 -1.08 -23.45
CA LEU A 95 2.07 0.12 -23.99
C LEU A 95 3.42 0.37 -23.31
N LEU A 96 3.51 0.20 -21.99
CA LEU A 96 4.78 0.36 -21.27
C LEU A 96 5.78 -0.74 -21.63
N LEU A 97 5.34 -1.98 -21.81
CA LEU A 97 6.21 -3.09 -22.25
C LEU A 97 6.64 -2.93 -23.72
N ARG A 98 5.78 -2.38 -24.60
CA ARG A 98 6.13 -2.09 -26.01
C ARG A 98 7.12 -0.92 -26.13
N LEU A 99 7.01 0.12 -25.29
CA LEU A 99 7.97 1.23 -25.28
C LEU A 99 9.34 0.83 -24.71
N MET A 100 9.38 -0.07 -23.71
CA MET A 100 10.65 -0.57 -23.17
C MET A 100 11.36 -1.56 -24.11
N VAL A 101 10.64 -2.41 -24.85
CA VAL A 101 11.24 -3.33 -25.84
C VAL A 101 11.69 -2.59 -27.12
N SER A 102 11.00 -1.53 -27.53
CA SER A 102 11.36 -0.75 -28.73
C SER A 102 12.59 0.16 -28.56
N GLN A 103 13.14 0.33 -27.35
CA GLN A 103 14.39 1.06 -27.11
C GLN A 103 15.62 0.15 -27.11
N LYS A 104 15.45 -1.17 -27.32
CA LYS A 104 16.53 -2.17 -27.34
C LYS A 104 16.63 -2.94 -28.67
N THR A 105 16.15 -2.35 -29.76
CA THR A 105 16.41 -2.77 -31.15
C THR A 105 16.90 -1.56 -31.92
#